data_AF-A0A4Y3M7L4-F1
#
_entry.id   AF-A0A4Y3M7L4-F1
#
_cell.length_a   1.000
_cell.length_b   1.000
_cell.length_c   1.000
_cell.angle_alpha   90.00
_cell.angle_beta   90.00
_cell.angle_gamma   90.00
#
_symmetry.space_group_name_H-M   'P 1'
#
loop_
_entity.id
_entity.type
_entity.pdbx_description
1 polymer ?
#
loop_
_entity_poly.entity_id
_entity_poly.type
_entity_poly.pdbx_seq_one_letter_code
_entity_poly.pdbx_strand_id
1 'polypeptide(L)'
;MEHGAAFITERLAPAHPPRDGKQTPMRGHPVFIAQHATGACCRSCLSKWHGMAPGKALTSEQQAQILLVLRSWIERDFGRTVPSTPAQGALF
;
A
#
# COMPACT_ATOMS: atom_id res chain seq x y z
N MET A 1 -1.98 8.32 8.30
CA MET A 1 -1.05 7.30 7.74
C MET A 1 -0.91 6.05 8.60
N GLU A 2 -1.39 6.05 9.84
CA GLU A 2 -1.37 4.89 10.74
C GLU A 2 -1.98 3.61 10.10
N HIS A 3 -3.15 3.71 9.46
CA HIS A 3 -3.73 2.59 8.70
C HIS A 3 -2.81 2.07 7.59
N GLY A 4 -2.06 2.95 6.92
CA GLY A 4 -1.14 2.54 5.87
C GLY A 4 0.03 1.73 6.41
N ALA A 5 0.58 2.14 7.56
CA ALA A 5 1.61 1.38 8.26
C ALA A 5 1.08 0.00 8.67
N ALA A 6 -0.11 -0.06 9.28
CA ALA A 6 -0.76 -1.32 9.65
C ALA A 6 -0.97 -2.26 8.45
N PHE A 7 -1.47 -1.73 7.33
CA PHE A 7 -1.65 -2.55 6.11
C PHE A 7 -0.33 -3.09 5.56
N ILE A 8 0.76 -2.31 5.59
CA ILE A 8 2.08 -2.80 5.17
C ILE A 8 2.54 -3.91 6.12
N THR A 9 2.52 -3.66 7.42
CA THR A 9 2.98 -4.61 8.45
C THR A 9 2.21 -5.92 8.39
N GLU A 10 0.89 -5.87 8.26
CA GLU A 10 0.05 -7.07 8.34
C GLU A 10 -0.03 -7.82 7.00
N ARG A 11 0.02 -7.11 5.87
CA ARG A 11 -0.35 -7.67 4.55
C ARG A 11 0.78 -7.73 3.55
N LEU A 12 1.93 -7.08 3.78
CA LEU A 12 3.06 -7.06 2.83
C LEU A 12 4.39 -7.43 3.48
N ALA A 13 4.57 -7.09 4.76
CA ALA A 13 5.80 -7.31 5.49
C ALA A 13 6.16 -8.78 5.71
N PRO A 14 5.22 -9.73 5.92
CA PRO A 14 5.57 -11.13 6.03
C PRO A 14 6.27 -11.66 4.78
N ALA A 15 7.17 -12.64 4.94
CA ALA A 15 7.84 -13.29 3.81
C ALA A 15 6.86 -13.93 2.81
N HIS A 16 5.76 -14.47 3.35
CA HIS A 16 4.67 -15.12 2.61
C HIS A 16 3.32 -14.61 3.12
N PRO A 17 2.88 -13.42 2.69
CA PRO A 17 1.62 -12.87 3.17
C PRO A 17 0.41 -13.73 2.77
N PRO A 18 -0.63 -13.82 3.62
CA PRO A 18 -1.83 -14.56 3.28
C PRO A 18 -2.55 -13.89 2.10
N ARG A 19 -2.96 -14.71 1.12
CA ARG A 19 -3.62 -14.26 -0.13
C ARG A 19 -2.77 -13.26 -0.92
N ASP A 20 -1.46 -13.48 -0.99
CA ASP A 20 -0.57 -12.64 -1.79
C ASP A 20 -1.07 -12.51 -3.25
N GLY A 21 -1.06 -11.29 -3.77
CA GLY A 21 -1.70 -10.93 -5.04
C GLY A 21 -3.18 -10.53 -4.94
N LYS A 22 -3.85 -10.84 -3.82
CA LYS A 22 -5.27 -10.50 -3.55
C LYS A 22 -5.51 -9.89 -2.16
N GLN A 23 -4.45 -9.56 -1.42
CA GLN A 23 -4.55 -9.06 -0.04
C GLN A 23 -5.07 -7.61 0.10
N THR A 24 -4.97 -6.83 -0.97
CA THR A 24 -5.35 -5.42 -1.00
C THR A 24 -6.57 -5.23 -1.90
N PRO A 25 -7.73 -4.79 -1.37
CA PRO A 25 -8.89 -4.40 -2.18
C PRO A 25 -8.53 -3.32 -3.21
N MET A 26 -9.29 -3.17 -4.29
CA MET A 26 -9.02 -2.10 -5.27
C MET A 26 -9.51 -0.71 -4.82
N ARG A 27 -10.49 -0.66 -3.90
CA ARG A 27 -11.24 0.55 -3.51
C ARG A 27 -11.61 0.51 -2.02
N GLY A 28 -12.19 1.60 -1.52
CA GLY A 28 -12.71 1.72 -0.15
C GLY A 28 -11.73 2.34 0.84
N HIS A 29 -10.48 2.61 0.44
CA HIS A 29 -9.53 3.37 1.25
C HIS A 29 -8.47 4.00 0.32
N PRO A 30 -8.04 5.26 0.52
CA PRO A 30 -7.02 5.91 -0.32
C PRO A 30 -5.71 5.13 -0.40
N VAL A 31 -5.29 4.51 0.72
CA VAL A 31 -4.10 3.63 0.75
C VAL A 31 -4.22 2.44 -0.21
N PHE A 32 -5.41 1.85 -0.37
CA PHE A 32 -5.57 0.73 -1.29
C PHE A 32 -5.39 1.16 -2.74
N ILE A 33 -5.94 2.31 -3.10
CA ILE A 33 -5.76 2.91 -4.43
C ILE A 33 -4.27 3.21 -4.65
N ALA A 34 -3.61 3.82 -3.67
CA ALA A 34 -2.19 4.12 -3.72
C ALA A 34 -1.32 2.87 -3.87
N GLN A 35 -1.65 1.77 -3.17
CA GLN A 35 -0.93 0.51 -3.27
C GLN A 35 -0.97 -0.06 -4.69
N HIS A 36 -2.13 0.00 -5.35
CA HIS A 36 -2.24 -0.45 -6.75
C HIS A 36 -1.53 0.52 -7.70
N ALA A 37 -1.71 1.82 -7.52
CA ALA A 37 -1.11 2.85 -8.36
C ALA A 37 0.43 2.85 -8.31
N THR A 38 1.00 2.49 -7.16
CA THR A 38 2.46 2.50 -6.92
C THR A 38 3.11 1.13 -6.99
N GLY A 39 2.36 0.07 -7.35
CA GLY A 39 2.92 -1.28 -7.43
C GLY A 39 3.34 -1.84 -6.06
N ALA A 40 2.64 -1.46 -5.00
CA ALA A 40 2.86 -1.91 -3.62
C ALA A 40 1.65 -2.68 -3.06
N CYS A 41 0.91 -3.41 -3.90
CA CYS A 41 -0.26 -4.20 -3.49
C CYS A 41 0.03 -5.68 -3.21
N CYS A 42 1.19 -6.20 -3.62
CA CYS A 42 1.63 -7.59 -3.39
C CYS A 42 3.13 -7.77 -3.53
N ARG A 43 3.65 -8.97 -3.17
CA ARG A 43 5.10 -9.25 -3.26
C ARG A 43 5.63 -9.22 -4.68
N SER A 44 4.87 -9.72 -5.66
CA SER A 44 5.31 -9.70 -7.05
C SER A 44 5.39 -8.27 -7.60
N CYS A 45 4.46 -7.39 -7.21
CA CYS A 45 4.54 -5.97 -7.52
C CYS A 45 5.72 -5.29 -6.81
N LEU A 46 5.93 -5.55 -5.52
CA LEU A 46 7.07 -5.01 -4.76
C LEU A 46 8.42 -5.45 -5.36
N SER A 47 8.52 -6.70 -5.79
CA SER A 47 9.71 -7.20 -6.48
C SER A 47 9.94 -6.47 -7.80
N LYS A 48 8.89 -6.38 -8.63
CA LYS A 48 8.95 -5.77 -9.97
C LYS A 48 9.27 -4.28 -9.94
N TRP A 49 8.65 -3.53 -9.02
CA TRP A 49 8.68 -2.06 -9.04
C TRP A 49 9.60 -1.45 -7.99
N HIS A 50 9.85 -2.15 -6.88
CA HIS A 50 10.64 -1.64 -5.74
C HIS A 50 11.91 -2.45 -5.48
N GLY A 51 12.19 -3.49 -6.28
CA GLY A 51 13.37 -4.35 -6.11
C GLY A 51 13.37 -5.17 -4.81
N MET A 52 12.22 -5.28 -4.14
CA MET A 52 12.09 -6.01 -2.88
C MET A 52 11.76 -7.48 -3.16
N ALA A 53 12.79 -8.34 -3.13
CA ALA A 53 12.68 -9.75 -3.48
C ALA A 53 11.58 -10.48 -2.66
N PRO A 54 10.78 -11.37 -3.28
CA PRO A 54 9.77 -12.17 -2.58
C PRO A 54 10.41 -13.23 -1.66
N GLY A 55 9.61 -13.82 -0.77
CA GLY A 55 10.07 -14.88 0.14
C GLY A 55 10.94 -14.41 1.30
N LYS A 56 11.15 -13.09 1.44
CA LYS A 56 11.80 -12.46 2.58
C LYS A 56 10.88 -11.42 3.21
N ALA A 57 10.87 -11.40 4.54
CA ALA A 57 10.13 -10.37 5.26
C ALA A 57 10.69 -8.98 4.91
N LEU A 58 9.82 -7.97 4.83
CA LEU A 58 10.28 -6.59 4.66
C LEU A 58 10.95 -6.12 5.93
N THR A 59 12.12 -5.52 5.77
CA THR A 59 12.80 -4.77 6.83
C THR A 59 11.97 -3.53 7.22
N SER A 60 12.20 -3.00 8.41
CA SER A 60 11.53 -1.78 8.87
C SER A 60 11.80 -0.60 7.92
N GLU A 61 13.00 -0.54 7.36
CA GLU A 61 13.41 0.47 6.37
C GLU A 61 12.61 0.33 5.09
N GLN A 62 12.47 -0.90 4.56
CA GLN A 62 11.66 -1.15 3.36
C GLN A 62 10.18 -0.81 3.60
N GLN A 63 9.64 -1.16 4.77
CA GLN A 63 8.25 -0.80 5.12
C GLN A 63 8.06 0.73 5.17
N ALA A 64 9.02 1.45 5.76
CA ALA A 64 9.00 2.91 5.79
C ALA A 64 9.12 3.53 4.39
N GLN A 65 9.97 2.96 3.52
CA GLN A 65 10.09 3.40 2.13
C GLN A 65 8.77 3.25 1.38
N ILE A 66 8.10 2.10 1.49
CA ILE A 66 6.78 1.89 0.88
C ILE A 66 5.75 2.88 1.45
N LEU A 67 5.72 3.08 2.77
CA LEU A 67 4.81 4.02 3.39
C LEU A 67 4.98 5.45 2.87
N LEU A 68 6.23 5.88 2.66
CA LEU A 68 6.55 7.18 2.07
C LEU A 68 6.05 7.28 0.63
N VAL A 69 6.28 6.27 -0.20
CA VAL A 69 5.78 6.23 -1.58
C VAL A 69 4.27 6.36 -1.63
N LEU A 70 3.55 5.60 -0.79
CA LEU A 70 2.09 5.67 -0.70
C LEU A 70 1.63 7.05 -0.27
N ARG A 71 2.26 7.63 0.75
CA ARG A 71 1.97 9.00 1.21
C ARG A 71 2.15 10.01 0.07
N SER A 72 3.30 9.99 -0.59
CA SER A 72 3.61 10.94 -1.66
C SER A 72 2.64 10.85 -2.83
N TRP A 73 2.21 9.63 -3.18
CA TRP A 73 1.19 9.46 -4.22
C TRP A 73 -0.17 10.00 -3.77
N ILE A 74 -0.61 9.69 -2.55
CA ILE A 74 -1.89 10.18 -2.01
C ILE A 74 -1.90 11.71 -1.93
N GLU A 75 -0.84 12.32 -1.40
CA GLU A 75 -0.73 13.78 -1.27
C GLU A 75 -0.74 14.48 -2.65
N ARG A 76 -0.21 13.81 -3.69
CA ARG A 76 -0.24 14.30 -5.07
C ARG A 76 -1.63 14.20 -5.70
N ASP A 77 -2.32 13.07 -5.51
CA ASP A 77 -3.56 12.75 -6.23
C ASP A 77 -4.82 13.31 -5.53
N PHE A 78 -4.84 13.26 -4.19
CA PHE A 78 -5.96 13.72 -3.35
C PHE A 78 -5.69 15.06 -2.66
N GLY A 79 -4.48 15.61 -2.75
CA GLY A 79 -4.05 16.77 -1.98
C GLY A 79 -3.74 16.43 -0.51
N ARG A 80 -3.40 17.45 0.31
CA ARG A 80 -3.09 17.25 1.74
C ARG A 80 -4.32 16.91 2.59
N THR A 81 -5.52 17.25 2.12
CA THR A 81 -6.78 16.91 2.78
C THR A 81 -7.25 15.55 2.29
N VAL A 82 -6.63 14.49 2.79
CA VAL A 82 -7.08 13.12 2.52
C VAL A 82 -8.40 12.91 3.28
N PRO A 83 -9.52 12.58 2.62
CA PRO A 83 -10.77 12.31 3.32
C PRO A 83 -10.56 11.21 4.35
N SER A 84 -10.88 11.50 5.62
CA SER A 84 -10.76 10.57 6.74
C SER A 84 -11.83 9.47 6.74
N THR A 85 -12.73 9.48 5.76
CA THR A 85 -13.89 8.58 5.66
C THR A 85 -13.87 7.90 4.31
N PRO A 86 -14.24 6.61 4.20
CA PRO A 86 -14.49 6.01 2.90
C PRO A 86 -15.70 6.74 2.30
N ALA A 87 -15.45 7.71 1.43
CA ALA A 87 -16.48 8.20 0.52
C ALA A 87 -16.75 7.09 -0.51
N GLN A 88 -17.38 6.01 -0.07
CA GLN A 88 -18.15 5.12 -0.95
C GLN A 88 -19.35 5.94 -1.43
N GLY A 89 -19.13 6.80 -2.43
CA GLY A 89 -20.24 7.53 -3.04
C GLY A 89 -19.91 8.80 -3.81
N ALA A 90 -18.70 9.38 -3.70
CA ALA A 90 -18.39 10.66 -4.36
C ALA A 90 -17.34 10.57 -5.48
N LEU A 91 -16.98 9.35 -5.91
CA LEU A 91 -16.07 9.12 -7.04
C LEU A 91 -16.72 8.24 -8.13
N PHE A 92 -18.01 8.46 -8.36
CA PHE A 92 -18.72 8.20 -9.62
C PHE A 92 -19.64 9.38 -9.92
#